data_AF-A0A9N9NLU2-F1
#
_entry.id   AF-A0A9N9NLU2-F1
#
_cell.length_a   1.000
_cell.length_b   1.000
_cell.length_c   1.000
_cell.angle_alpha   90.00
_cell.angle_beta   90.00
_cell.angle_gamma   90.00
#
_symmetry.space_group_name_H-M   'P 1'
#
loop_
_entity.id
_entity.type
_entity.pdbx_description
1 polymer ?
#
loop_
_entity_poly.entity_id
_entity_poly.type
_entity_poly.pdbx_seq_one_letter_code
_entity_poly.pdbx_strand_id
1 'polypeptide(L)'
;YIYSSSIDFTNNDVKTNVATLIAADELCLNNLCDSIENYLLDNKKSLKKNFILIQNVVSQITQLKILIDLLEKNKKRYSENSILIWDKLMEWIIAQSDDELPLDTTKWTLNEISTFRTMIRPFLPLINFETISPKDFFQKIKPFKNCFDHDFYIQILEYYSFSNNDVTVIHSKSSLDSKVINSKKGSLSRNSIKSKKQDRLDQIN
;
A
#
# COMPACT_ATOMS: atom_id res chain seq x y z
N TYR A 1 -27.31 10.06 -10.93
CA TYR A 1 -26.76 10.66 -12.15
C TYR A 1 -26.70 9.68 -13.32
N ILE A 2 -25.90 8.60 -13.28
CA ILE A 2 -25.72 7.68 -14.43
C ILE A 2 -27.05 7.07 -14.92
N TYR A 3 -27.97 6.76 -14.02
CA TYR A 3 -29.29 6.21 -14.36
C TYR A 3 -30.41 7.26 -14.42
N SER A 4 -30.24 8.39 -13.73
CA SER A 4 -31.30 9.39 -13.51
C SER A 4 -31.12 10.66 -14.34
N SER A 5 -29.96 10.87 -14.96
CA SER A 5 -29.51 12.09 -15.67
C SER A 5 -29.54 13.41 -14.88
N SER A 6 -30.19 13.45 -13.71
CA SER A 6 -30.22 14.58 -12.80
C SER A 6 -29.89 14.14 -11.37
N ILE A 7 -29.21 15.02 -10.64
CA ILE A 7 -29.06 14.98 -9.18
C ILE A 7 -29.51 16.35 -8.68
N ASP A 8 -30.33 16.35 -7.63
CA ASP A 8 -30.71 17.57 -6.92
C ASP A 8 -29.73 17.82 -5.78
N PHE A 9 -29.07 18.98 -5.79
CA PHE A 9 -28.07 19.39 -4.80
C PHE A 9 -28.64 20.33 -3.73
N THR A 10 -29.90 20.75 -3.86
CA THR A 10 -30.53 21.78 -3.03
C THR A 10 -30.75 21.34 -1.58
N ASN A 11 -31.01 20.06 -1.36
CA ASN A 11 -31.24 19.46 -0.03
C ASN A 11 -29.98 18.89 0.63
N ASN A 12 -28.83 18.87 -0.06
CA ASN A 12 -27.60 18.30 0.48
C ASN A 12 -26.77 19.34 1.24
N ASP A 13 -26.07 18.90 2.28
CA ASP A 13 -25.10 19.75 2.96
C ASP A 13 -23.86 20.00 2.06
N VAL A 14 -23.12 21.07 2.36
CA VAL A 14 -21.95 21.47 1.55
C VAL A 14 -20.89 20.36 1.52
N LYS A 15 -20.73 19.62 2.62
CA LYS A 15 -19.79 18.51 2.70
C LYS A 15 -20.16 17.38 1.73
N THR A 16 -21.44 17.00 1.65
CA THR A 16 -21.91 16.00 0.68
C THR A 16 -21.75 16.48 -0.76
N ASN A 17 -22.01 17.76 -1.04
CA ASN A 17 -21.81 18.31 -2.38
C ASN A 17 -20.33 18.31 -2.80
N VAL A 18 -19.41 18.64 -1.89
CA VAL A 18 -17.96 18.56 -2.14
C VAL A 18 -17.51 17.10 -2.30
N ALA A 19 -17.99 16.17 -1.47
CA ALA A 19 -17.68 14.75 -1.63
C ALA A 19 -18.20 14.19 -2.96
N THR A 20 -19.38 14.65 -3.41
CA THR A 20 -19.96 14.29 -4.72
C THR A 20 -19.14 14.86 -5.87
N LEU A 21 -18.62 16.08 -5.74
CA LEU A 21 -17.70 16.68 -6.72
C LEU A 21 -16.41 15.85 -6.85
N ILE A 22 -15.84 15.42 -5.73
CA ILE A 22 -14.64 14.56 -5.72
C ILE A 22 -14.92 13.23 -6.46
N ALA A 23 -16.04 12.57 -6.14
CA ALA A 23 -16.42 11.33 -6.82
C ALA A 23 -16.71 11.53 -8.31
N ALA A 24 -17.25 12.69 -8.71
CA ALA A 24 -17.49 13.03 -10.10
C ALA A 24 -16.19 13.26 -10.88
N ASP A 25 -15.19 13.92 -10.27
CA ASP A 25 -13.84 14.11 -10.81
C ASP A 25 -13.15 12.76 -11.01
N GLU A 26 -13.20 11.88 -9.99
CA GLU A 26 -12.66 10.51 -10.06
C GLU A 26 -13.29 9.67 -11.17
N LEU A 27 -14.57 9.88 -11.46
CA LEU A 27 -15.31 9.18 -12.53
C LEU A 27 -15.27 9.91 -13.89
N CYS A 28 -14.52 11.00 -13.99
CA CYS A 28 -14.42 11.84 -15.19
C CYS A 28 -15.78 12.33 -15.74
N LEU A 29 -16.73 12.63 -14.84
CA LEU A 29 -18.07 13.10 -15.19
C LEU A 29 -18.10 14.63 -15.31
N ASN A 30 -17.44 15.17 -16.33
CA ASN A 30 -17.22 16.63 -16.49
C ASN A 30 -18.52 17.46 -16.39
N ASN A 31 -19.61 17.04 -17.04
CA ASN A 31 -20.89 17.75 -16.98
C ASN A 31 -21.48 17.82 -15.56
N LEU A 32 -21.20 16.80 -14.73
CA LEU A 32 -21.60 16.76 -13.33
C LEU A 32 -20.72 17.67 -12.49
N CYS A 33 -19.40 17.68 -12.74
CA CYS A 33 -18.48 18.63 -12.11
C CYS A 33 -18.93 20.08 -12.38
N ASP A 34 -19.18 20.43 -13.63
CA ASP A 34 -19.66 21.77 -14.02
C ASP A 34 -20.97 22.15 -13.31
N SER A 35 -21.90 21.19 -13.19
CA SER A 35 -23.19 21.42 -12.53
C SER A 35 -23.02 21.66 -11.02
N ILE A 36 -22.16 20.91 -10.35
CA ILE A 36 -21.88 21.05 -8.92
C ILE A 36 -21.09 22.33 -8.66
N GLU A 37 -20.09 22.63 -9.48
CA GLU A 37 -19.30 23.86 -9.39
C GLU A 37 -20.19 25.11 -9.54
N ASN A 38 -21.04 25.15 -10.56
CA ASN A 38 -21.98 26.26 -10.75
C ASN A 38 -22.93 26.40 -9.55
N TYR A 39 -23.45 25.29 -9.02
CA TYR A 39 -24.30 25.30 -7.82
C TYR A 39 -23.57 25.83 -6.57
N LEU A 40 -22.31 25.41 -6.35
CA LEU A 40 -21.48 25.88 -5.24
C LEU A 40 -21.15 27.37 -5.38
N LEU A 41 -20.90 27.85 -6.61
CA LEU A 41 -20.59 29.23 -6.93
C LEU A 41 -21.80 30.17 -6.80
N ASP A 42 -22.99 29.71 -7.22
CA ASP A 42 -24.23 30.48 -7.12
C ASP A 42 -24.71 30.63 -5.68
N ASN A 43 -24.44 29.65 -4.82
CA ASN A 43 -24.79 29.70 -3.40
C ASN A 43 -23.75 30.48 -2.56
N LYS A 44 -23.45 31.72 -2.96
CA LYS A 44 -22.48 32.63 -2.28
C LYS A 44 -22.65 32.73 -0.76
N LYS A 45 -23.88 32.61 -0.25
CA LYS A 45 -24.19 32.67 1.19
C LYS A 45 -23.71 31.42 1.92
N SER A 46 -23.93 30.24 1.35
CA SER A 46 -23.41 28.98 1.89
C SER A 46 -21.89 28.88 1.72
N LEU A 47 -21.36 29.36 0.59
CA LEU A 47 -19.92 29.42 0.34
C LEU A 47 -19.18 30.29 1.38
N LYS A 48 -19.71 31.50 1.66
CA LYS A 48 -19.14 32.38 2.71
C LYS A 48 -19.21 31.73 4.10
N LYS A 49 -20.29 31.02 4.41
CA LYS A 49 -20.46 30.34 5.71
C LYS A 49 -19.49 29.18 5.89
N ASN A 50 -19.09 28.53 4.80
CA ASN A 50 -18.22 27.34 4.80
C ASN A 50 -16.84 27.61 4.18
N PHE A 51 -16.46 28.87 3.99
CA PHE A 51 -15.26 29.25 3.24
C PHE A 51 -13.99 28.61 3.81
N ILE A 52 -13.86 28.60 5.15
CA ILE A 52 -12.72 27.99 5.84
C ILE A 52 -12.65 26.47 5.58
N LEU A 53 -13.80 25.78 5.64
CA LEU A 53 -13.87 24.34 5.38
C LEU A 53 -13.50 24.01 3.94
N ILE A 54 -14.04 24.77 2.98
CA ILE A 54 -13.75 24.57 1.55
C ILE A 54 -12.28 24.86 1.26
N GLN A 55 -11.74 25.96 1.78
CA GLN A 55 -10.33 26.32 1.63
C GLN A 55 -9.41 25.24 2.19
N ASN A 56 -9.72 24.70 3.37
CA ASN A 56 -8.96 23.63 3.99
C ASN A 56 -8.96 22.36 3.13
N VAL A 57 -10.14 21.92 2.68
CA VAL A 57 -10.28 20.72 1.84
C VAL A 57 -9.55 20.88 0.50
N VAL A 58 -9.69 22.03 -0.17
CA VAL A 58 -9.00 22.29 -1.45
C VAL A 58 -7.48 22.32 -1.26
N SER A 59 -6.99 22.91 -0.17
CA SER A 59 -5.57 22.91 0.17
C SER A 59 -5.04 21.48 0.36
N GLN A 60 -5.76 20.64 1.13
CA GLN A 60 -5.42 19.24 1.36
C GLN A 60 -5.33 18.45 0.05
N ILE A 61 -6.35 18.57 -0.81
CA ILE A 61 -6.36 17.89 -2.13
C ILE A 61 -5.18 18.33 -2.99
N THR A 62 -4.85 19.62 -2.98
CA THR A 62 -3.73 20.15 -3.77
C THR A 62 -2.39 19.60 -3.29
N GLN A 63 -2.17 19.58 -1.97
CA GLN A 63 -0.95 19.01 -1.38
C GLN A 63 -0.82 17.51 -1.65
N LEU A 64 -1.94 16.78 -1.54
CA LEU A 64 -2.01 15.36 -1.87
C LEU A 64 -1.59 15.10 -3.32
N LYS A 65 -2.13 15.87 -4.28
CA LYS A 65 -1.79 15.78 -5.70
C LYS A 65 -0.30 16.05 -5.95
N ILE A 66 0.27 17.07 -5.31
CA ILE A 66 1.70 17.39 -5.40
C ILE A 66 2.56 16.25 -4.86
N LEU A 67 2.19 15.67 -3.71
CA LEU A 67 2.94 14.57 -3.10
C LEU A 67 2.95 13.33 -3.99
N ILE A 68 1.79 12.96 -4.55
CA ILE A 68 1.66 11.82 -5.48
C ILE A 68 2.52 12.06 -6.73
N ASP A 69 2.42 13.23 -7.36
CA ASP A 69 3.20 13.57 -8.55
C ASP A 69 4.72 13.55 -8.28
N LEU A 70 5.16 14.03 -7.11
CA LEU A 70 6.56 13.95 -6.69
C LEU A 70 7.03 12.50 -6.50
N LEU A 71 6.22 11.65 -5.89
CA LEU A 71 6.52 10.23 -5.68
C LEU A 71 6.58 9.48 -7.02
N GLU A 72 5.67 9.77 -7.94
CA GLU A 72 5.64 9.16 -9.28
C GLU A 72 6.84 9.58 -10.13
N LYS A 73 7.16 10.88 -10.19
CA LYS A 73 8.33 11.40 -10.93
C LYS A 73 9.64 10.82 -10.42
N ASN A 74 9.73 10.58 -9.11
CA ASN A 74 10.91 10.03 -8.48
C ASN A 74 10.79 8.52 -8.22
N LYS A 75 9.80 7.83 -8.81
CA LYS A 75 9.56 6.39 -8.59
C LYS A 75 10.80 5.55 -8.86
N LYS A 76 11.63 5.92 -9.84
CA LYS A 76 12.90 5.23 -10.11
C LYS A 76 13.94 5.38 -8.99
N ARG A 77 13.93 6.50 -8.28
CA ARG A 77 14.82 6.80 -7.14
C ARG A 77 14.31 6.22 -5.82
N TYR A 78 12.98 6.12 -5.66
CA TYR A 78 12.32 5.62 -4.46
C TYR A 78 11.83 4.17 -4.57
N SER A 79 11.97 3.54 -5.74
CA SER A 79 11.55 2.16 -6.07
C SER A 79 12.09 1.11 -5.10
N GLU A 80 13.26 1.36 -4.51
CA GLU A 80 13.93 0.43 -3.58
C GLU A 80 13.64 0.76 -2.11
N ASN A 81 12.96 1.87 -1.81
CA ASN A 81 12.81 2.40 -0.46
C ASN A 81 11.34 2.69 -0.12
N SER A 82 10.48 1.67 -0.22
CA SER A 82 9.05 1.79 0.16
C SER A 82 8.85 2.26 1.60
N ILE A 83 9.81 1.99 2.48
CA ILE A 83 9.79 2.52 3.85
C ILE A 83 9.98 4.03 3.92
N LEU A 84 10.76 4.62 3.01
CA LEU A 84 10.95 6.07 2.93
C LEU A 84 9.68 6.76 2.42
N ILE A 85 8.94 6.10 1.51
CA ILE A 85 7.63 6.57 1.05
C ILE A 85 6.65 6.59 2.23
N TRP A 86 6.62 5.52 3.03
CA TRP A 86 5.81 5.46 4.24
C TRP A 86 6.19 6.56 5.25
N ASP A 87 7.48 6.77 5.51
CA ASP A 87 7.94 7.82 6.43
C ASP A 87 7.51 9.23 5.96
N LYS A 88 7.63 9.53 4.66
CA LYS A 88 7.18 10.81 4.10
C LYS A 88 5.66 10.98 4.12
N LEU A 89 4.92 9.90 3.91
CA LEU A 89 3.47 9.91 4.08
C LEU A 89 3.10 10.23 5.53
N MET A 90 3.75 9.59 6.50
CA MET A 90 3.49 9.83 7.92
C MET A 90 3.85 11.26 8.34
N GLU A 91 4.98 11.80 7.88
CA GLU A 91 5.35 13.21 8.08
C GLU A 91 4.25 14.16 7.56
N TRP A 92 3.72 13.91 6.35
CA TRP A 92 2.67 14.73 5.75
C TRP A 92 1.35 14.64 6.53
N ILE A 93 0.94 13.43 6.94
CA ILE A 93 -0.30 13.24 7.71
C ILE A 93 -0.21 13.98 9.05
N ILE A 94 0.92 13.86 9.76
CA ILE A 94 1.13 14.54 11.05
C ILE A 94 1.06 16.06 10.85
N ALA A 95 1.77 16.59 9.86
CA ALA A 95 1.76 18.01 9.54
C ALA A 95 0.36 18.53 9.17
N GLN A 96 -0.46 17.69 8.56
CA GLN A 96 -1.83 18.03 8.17
C GLN A 96 -2.83 17.97 9.33
N SER A 97 -2.48 17.26 10.40
CA SER A 97 -3.35 17.03 11.56
C SER A 97 -3.22 18.11 12.63
N ASP A 98 -2.47 19.19 12.39
CA ASP A 98 -2.12 20.22 13.39
C ASP A 98 -1.67 19.61 14.73
N ASP A 99 -0.87 18.53 14.68
CA ASP A 99 -0.40 17.75 15.84
C ASP A 99 -1.49 17.07 16.71
N GLU A 100 -2.75 17.02 16.24
CA GLU A 100 -3.86 16.39 16.99
C GLU A 100 -3.86 14.87 16.93
N LEU A 101 -3.19 14.24 15.94
CA LEU A 101 -3.09 12.78 15.88
C LEU A 101 -1.99 12.30 16.86
N PRO A 102 -2.35 11.56 17.92
CA PRO A 102 -1.35 11.02 18.82
C PRO A 102 -0.51 9.98 18.07
N LEU A 103 0.81 10.02 18.22
CA LEU A 103 1.73 9.02 17.64
C LEU A 103 1.37 7.58 18.06
N ASP A 104 0.70 7.45 19.19
CA ASP A 104 0.19 6.20 19.72
C ASP A 104 -1.20 5.85 19.14
N THR A 105 -1.19 4.96 18.16
CA THR A 105 -2.38 4.39 17.52
C THR A 105 -3.40 3.75 18.48
N THR A 106 -3.00 3.40 19.71
CA THR A 106 -3.92 2.81 20.71
C THR A 106 -4.90 3.82 21.29
N LYS A 107 -4.61 5.11 21.16
CA LYS A 107 -5.45 6.21 21.66
C LYS A 107 -6.41 6.74 20.61
N TRP A 108 -6.40 6.18 19.40
CA TRP A 108 -7.14 6.74 18.29
C TRP A 108 -8.64 6.51 18.41
N THR A 109 -9.42 7.57 18.21
CA THR A 109 -10.87 7.47 18.07
C THR A 109 -11.25 6.87 16.71
N LEU A 110 -12.49 6.38 16.58
CA LEU A 110 -13.01 5.88 15.29
C LEU A 110 -12.96 6.93 14.18
N ASN A 111 -13.12 8.21 14.53
CA ASN A 111 -13.06 9.31 13.58
C ASN A 111 -11.62 9.54 13.07
N GLU A 112 -10.64 9.46 13.95
CA GLU A 112 -9.21 9.55 13.59
C GLU A 112 -8.78 8.38 12.70
N ILE A 113 -9.19 7.15 13.05
CA ILE A 113 -8.95 5.95 12.22
C ILE A 113 -9.56 6.13 10.83
N SER A 114 -10.80 6.61 10.74
CA SER A 114 -11.50 6.84 9.47
C SER A 114 -10.80 7.91 8.63
N THR A 115 -10.36 9.00 9.28
CA THR A 115 -9.65 10.12 8.64
C THR A 115 -8.32 9.65 8.08
N PHE A 116 -7.52 8.95 8.90
CA PHE A 116 -6.26 8.37 8.47
C PHE A 116 -6.42 7.34 7.36
N ARG A 117 -7.38 6.41 7.48
CA ARG A 117 -7.69 5.43 6.43
C ARG A 117 -7.98 6.11 5.09
N THR A 118 -8.76 7.19 5.12
CA THR A 118 -9.11 7.95 3.92
C THR A 118 -7.87 8.63 3.31
N MET A 119 -6.98 9.18 4.14
CA MET A 119 -5.74 9.83 3.71
C MET A 119 -4.72 8.85 3.13
N ILE A 120 -4.52 7.66 3.71
CA ILE A 120 -3.50 6.71 3.25
C ILE A 120 -3.92 5.93 2.00
N ARG A 121 -5.22 5.72 1.79
CA ARG A 121 -5.78 4.89 0.71
C ARG A 121 -5.18 5.18 -0.68
N PRO A 122 -5.04 6.44 -1.14
CA PRO A 122 -4.42 6.72 -2.44
C PRO A 122 -2.93 6.36 -2.53
N PHE A 123 -2.23 6.26 -1.40
CA PHE A 123 -0.80 5.93 -1.35
C PHE A 123 -0.52 4.43 -1.24
N LEU A 124 -1.47 3.62 -0.77
CA LEU A 124 -1.27 2.17 -0.60
C LEU A 124 -0.76 1.48 -1.87
N PRO A 125 -1.28 1.78 -3.09
CA PRO A 125 -0.77 1.15 -4.32
C PRO A 125 0.65 1.59 -4.72
N LEU A 126 1.15 2.70 -4.15
CA LEU A 126 2.50 3.22 -4.43
C LEU A 126 3.57 2.58 -3.56
N ILE A 127 3.17 1.92 -2.46
CA ILE A 127 4.07 1.33 -1.47
C ILE A 127 4.19 -0.17 -1.77
N ASN A 128 5.40 -0.60 -2.13
CA ASN A 128 5.68 -2.03 -2.24
C ASN A 128 6.05 -2.59 -0.86
N PHE A 129 5.05 -3.10 -0.12
CA PHE A 129 5.26 -3.69 1.20
C PHE A 129 6.27 -4.83 1.20
N GLU A 130 6.43 -5.57 0.10
CA GLU A 130 7.39 -6.68 0.01
C GLU A 130 8.85 -6.22 0.16
N THR A 131 9.14 -4.98 -0.23
CA THR A 131 10.48 -4.37 -0.13
C THR A 131 10.79 -3.80 1.26
N ILE A 132 9.80 -3.72 2.15
CA ILE A 132 9.99 -3.16 3.49
C ILE A 132 10.56 -4.25 4.41
N SER A 133 11.55 -3.89 5.23
CA SER A 133 12.14 -4.87 6.15
C SER A 133 11.11 -5.34 7.19
N PRO A 134 11.15 -6.60 7.65
CA PRO A 134 10.22 -7.09 8.69
C PRO A 134 10.27 -6.24 9.97
N LYS A 135 11.46 -5.73 10.31
CA LYS A 135 11.67 -4.82 11.44
C LYS A 135 10.90 -3.53 11.27
N ASP A 136 11.06 -2.86 10.12
CA ASP A 136 10.38 -1.60 9.83
C ASP A 136 8.86 -1.79 9.73
N PHE A 137 8.40 -2.88 9.10
CA PHE A 137 6.99 -3.23 9.07
C PHE A 137 6.41 -3.35 10.50
N PHE A 138 7.07 -4.12 11.37
CA PHE A 138 6.59 -4.34 12.73
C PHE A 138 6.60 -3.06 13.59
N GLN A 139 7.57 -2.18 13.40
CA GLN A 139 7.72 -0.96 14.18
C GLN A 139 6.83 0.18 13.68
N LYS A 140 6.70 0.34 12.35
CA LYS A 140 6.12 1.54 11.73
C LYS A 140 4.77 1.31 11.05
N ILE A 141 4.47 0.10 10.58
CA ILE A 141 3.26 -0.19 9.80
C ILE A 141 2.23 -0.94 10.64
N LYS A 142 2.67 -1.97 11.36
CA LYS A 142 1.83 -2.81 12.23
C LYS A 142 0.97 -2.02 13.25
N PRO A 143 1.44 -0.92 13.88
CA PRO A 143 0.58 -0.15 14.79
C PRO A 143 -0.71 0.34 14.12
N PHE A 144 -0.67 0.62 12.83
CA PHE A 144 -1.81 1.16 12.06
C PHE A 144 -2.72 0.08 11.47
N LYS A 145 -2.62 -1.19 11.92
CA LYS A 145 -3.38 -2.33 11.37
C LYS A 145 -4.88 -2.09 11.21
N ASN A 146 -5.50 -1.32 12.11
CA ASN A 146 -6.93 -1.04 12.12
C ASN A 146 -7.36 -0.10 10.97
N CYS A 147 -6.41 0.61 10.37
CA CYS A 147 -6.66 1.55 9.29
C CYS A 147 -6.65 0.87 7.91
N PHE A 148 -6.06 -0.31 7.79
CA PHE A 148 -6.04 -1.07 6.54
C PHE A 148 -7.33 -1.86 6.33
N ASP A 149 -7.63 -2.19 5.08
CA ASP A 149 -8.66 -3.19 4.78
C ASP A 149 -8.20 -4.56 5.28
N HIS A 150 -9.12 -5.32 5.87
CA HIS A 150 -8.80 -6.57 6.57
C HIS A 150 -8.08 -7.58 5.66
N ASP A 151 -8.63 -7.79 4.46
CA ASP A 151 -8.07 -8.74 3.49
C ASP A 151 -6.71 -8.28 2.95
N PHE A 152 -6.55 -6.97 2.71
CA PHE A 152 -5.29 -6.39 2.27
C PHE A 152 -4.20 -6.55 3.33
N TYR A 153 -4.54 -6.30 4.61
CA TYR A 153 -3.60 -6.44 5.71
C TYR A 153 -3.18 -7.89 5.95
N ILE A 154 -4.09 -8.85 5.79
CA ILE A 154 -3.77 -10.29 5.85
C ILE A 154 -2.76 -10.67 4.77
N GLN A 155 -2.94 -10.21 3.52
CA GLN A 155 -1.99 -10.51 2.44
C GLN A 155 -0.57 -10.03 2.77
N ILE A 156 -0.45 -8.82 3.34
CA ILE A 156 0.85 -8.30 3.79
C ILE A 156 1.42 -9.19 4.91
N LEU A 157 0.60 -9.56 5.89
CA LEU A 157 1.04 -10.43 6.99
C LEU A 157 1.49 -11.81 6.52
N GLU A 158 0.78 -12.41 5.55
CA GLU A 158 1.15 -13.69 4.95
C GLU A 158 2.54 -13.61 4.32
N TYR A 159 2.83 -12.56 3.56
CA TYR A 159 4.18 -12.34 3.01
C TYR A 159 5.25 -12.36 4.11
N TYR A 160 5.07 -11.59 5.18
CA TYR A 160 6.04 -11.54 6.28
C TYR A 160 6.09 -12.80 7.16
N SER A 161 5.03 -13.61 7.14
CA SER A 161 4.97 -14.86 7.92
C SER A 161 5.61 -16.03 7.17
N PHE A 162 5.52 -16.05 5.84
CA PHE A 162 6.01 -17.14 4.99
C PHE A 162 7.35 -16.84 4.30
N SER A 163 7.79 -15.58 4.18
CA SER A 163 9.10 -15.22 3.59
C SER A 163 10.33 -15.66 4.39
N ASN A 164 10.15 -16.33 5.54
CA ASN A 164 11.24 -16.99 6.27
C ASN A 164 11.43 -18.47 5.93
N ASN A 165 10.70 -19.00 4.94
CA ASN A 165 10.91 -20.38 4.46
C ASN A 165 11.40 -20.34 3.00
N ASP A 166 12.72 -20.46 2.83
CA ASP A 166 13.44 -20.94 1.64
C ASP A 166 12.63 -21.06 0.34
N VAL A 167 12.57 -20.03 -0.50
CA VAL A 167 12.59 -20.23 -1.96
C VAL A 167 13.37 -19.12 -2.64
N THR A 168 14.53 -19.50 -3.15
CA THR A 168 15.24 -18.88 -4.25
C THR A 168 14.34 -18.81 -5.49
N VAL A 169 13.43 -17.82 -5.57
CA VAL A 169 12.80 -17.48 -6.85
C VAL A 169 13.75 -16.56 -7.60
N ILE A 170 14.59 -17.23 -8.37
CA ILE A 170 15.38 -16.64 -9.43
C ILE A 170 14.39 -15.99 -10.42
N HIS A 171 14.17 -14.68 -10.33
CA HIS A 171 13.71 -13.89 -11.47
C HIS A 171 14.86 -13.72 -12.46
N SER A 172 15.31 -14.84 -13.05
CA SER A 172 16.14 -14.82 -14.24
C SER A 172 15.20 -14.52 -15.40
N LYS A 173 15.29 -13.28 -15.87
CA LYS A 173 14.94 -12.93 -17.24
C LYS A 173 15.47 -14.02 -18.17
N SER A 174 14.54 -14.62 -18.88
CA SER A 174 14.70 -15.40 -20.10
C SER A 174 16.07 -15.31 -20.77
N SER A 175 16.84 -16.39 -20.67
CA SER A 175 17.60 -16.93 -21.80
C SER A 175 17.38 -18.43 -21.78
N LEU A 176 16.40 -18.87 -22.55
CA LEU A 176 16.24 -20.26 -22.94
C LEU A 176 17.49 -20.65 -23.73
N ASP A 177 18.41 -21.37 -23.12
CA ASP A 177 19.26 -22.28 -23.87
C ASP A 177 18.86 -23.71 -23.49
N SER A 178 18.04 -24.28 -24.36
CA SER A 178 17.48 -25.61 -24.23
C SER A 178 18.58 -26.65 -24.36
N LYS A 179 18.83 -27.42 -23.29
CA LYS A 179 19.32 -28.81 -23.35
C LYS A 179 18.93 -29.56 -22.07
N VAL A 180 17.64 -29.83 -21.95
CA VAL A 180 17.12 -30.84 -21.02
C VAL A 180 17.47 -32.22 -21.58
N ILE A 181 18.42 -32.87 -20.89
CA ILE A 181 18.35 -34.25 -20.39
C ILE A 181 17.60 -35.24 -21.30
N ASN A 182 18.34 -36.13 -21.94
CA ASN A 182 17.80 -37.45 -22.24
C ASN A 182 18.28 -38.46 -21.18
N SER A 183 17.29 -39.03 -20.51
CA SER A 183 17.35 -40.14 -19.58
C SER A 183 18.05 -41.38 -20.16
N LYS A 184 18.81 -42.12 -19.33
CA LYS A 184 18.53 -43.51 -18.92
C LYS A 184 19.78 -44.31 -18.56
N LYS A 185 19.58 -45.08 -17.48
CA LYS A 185 20.05 -46.45 -17.19
C LYS A 185 21.42 -46.59 -16.54
N GLY A 186 21.36 -47.23 -15.37
CA GLY A 186 22.50 -47.63 -14.59
C GLY A 186 23.35 -48.69 -15.27
N SER A 187 24.61 -48.68 -14.89
CA SER A 187 25.52 -49.81 -15.03
C SER A 187 26.43 -49.84 -13.81
N LEU A 188 26.39 -50.98 -13.15
CA LEU A 188 27.34 -51.43 -12.12
C LEU A 188 28.80 -51.22 -12.52
N SER A 189 29.62 -50.78 -11.57
CA SER A 189 31.03 -51.17 -11.41
C SER A 189 31.42 -50.89 -9.96
N ARG A 190 31.49 -51.87 -9.04
CA ARG A 190 32.51 -52.92 -8.83
C ARG A 190 33.93 -52.35 -8.63
N ASN A 191 34.46 -52.60 -7.41
CA ASN A 191 35.84 -52.40 -6.90
C ASN A 191 36.23 -50.92 -6.69
N SER A 192 36.75 -50.45 -5.55
CA SER A 192 37.61 -50.99 -4.48
C SER A 192 37.35 -50.13 -3.22
N ILE A 193 37.54 -50.53 -1.95
CA ILE A 193 38.82 -50.81 -1.29
C ILE A 193 38.49 -51.53 0.03
N LYS A 194 38.91 -52.79 0.15
CA LYS A 194 39.26 -53.42 1.42
C LYS A 194 40.55 -52.76 1.92
N SER A 195 40.52 -52.07 3.05
CA SER A 195 41.57 -52.18 4.09
C SER A 195 41.10 -51.45 5.36
N LYS A 196 41.47 -52.00 6.52
CA LYS A 196 41.14 -51.58 7.90
C LYS A 196 39.81 -52.04 8.51
N LYS A 197 39.52 -53.34 8.47
CA LYS A 197 38.80 -54.05 9.55
C LYS A 197 39.23 -55.52 9.63
N GLN A 198 40.52 -55.75 9.88
CA GLN A 198 41.03 -57.07 10.26
C GLN A 198 42.18 -56.92 11.25
N ASP A 199 41.91 -56.22 12.35
CA ASP A 199 42.64 -56.40 13.61
C ASP A 199 41.77 -55.83 14.73
N ARG A 200 41.57 -56.65 15.77
CA ARG A 200 40.68 -56.47 16.93
C ARG A 200 39.23 -56.91 16.74
N LEU A 201 39.00 -58.22 16.66
CA LEU A 201 37.85 -58.84 17.35
C LEU A 201 38.11 -60.26 17.90
N ASP A 202 39.34 -60.79 17.89
CA ASP A 202 39.67 -62.07 18.56
C ASP A 202 40.29 -61.89 19.96
N GLN A 203 39.79 -60.92 20.72
CA GLN A 203 39.90 -60.93 22.18
C GLN A 203 38.50 -60.69 22.73
N ILE A 204 37.72 -61.78 22.80
CA ILE A 204 36.69 -62.16 23.78
C ILE A 204 35.88 -63.29 23.10
N ASN A 205 36.40 -64.52 23.20
CA ASN A 205 35.69 -65.78 23.44
C ASN A 205 36.66 -66.95 23.30
#